data_AF-A0A371X644-F1
#
_entry.id   AF-A0A371X644-F1
#
_cell.length_a   1.000
_cell.length_b   1.000
_cell.length_c   1.000
_cell.angle_alpha   90.00
_cell.angle_beta   90.00
_cell.angle_gamma   90.00
#
_symmetry.space_group_name_H-M   'P 1'
#
loop_
_entity.id
_entity.type
_entity.pdbx_description
1 polymer ?
#
loop_
_entity_poly.entity_id
_entity_poly.type
_entity_poly.pdbx_seq_one_letter_code
_entity_poly.pdbx_strand_id
1 'polypeptide(L)'
;MNENPACTTLSNIHERVGRLPTIAAVDALMREVWGRYTGAPGEDEVVEAINNAATARRHELRELAQTGAVKRAAANAVRHSRFPPPLPSVRLTPPEKREAADRRRGLADFLVHQVPAAFIERLPQCGAARAVLAAICQFCARDRNRCDAAINTIAEKAGVCRSSVNQALRLLEELGLISIDSGRLRGTVSVIRVLATPLAKLVAYCRSRLGRWKRHRAEKSPEQLSFFGGGVQKCSQKEDSNIIDSSKRATNGEPSHKLSRKMESMRGTKPATGWAIGRFSPSVGSA
;
A
#
# COMPACT_ATOMS: atom_id res chain seq x y z
N MET A 1 -57.41 -0.97 -34.08
CA MET A 1 -57.76 0.37 -34.55
C MET A 1 -56.46 1.08 -34.87
N ASN A 2 -56.11 1.15 -36.16
CA ASN A 2 -54.91 1.84 -36.66
C ASN A 2 -55.31 3.29 -36.94
N GLU A 3 -54.95 4.19 -36.04
CA GLU A 3 -55.08 5.62 -36.30
C GLU A 3 -53.95 6.03 -37.26
N ASN A 4 -54.31 6.57 -38.42
CA ASN A 4 -53.38 7.17 -39.37
C ASN A 4 -52.64 8.33 -38.69
N PRO A 5 -51.28 8.38 -38.74
CA PRO A 5 -50.50 9.45 -38.10
C PRO A 5 -50.68 10.84 -38.76
N ALA A 6 -51.33 10.90 -39.93
CA ALA A 6 -51.45 12.10 -40.77
C ALA A 6 -52.33 13.22 -40.21
N CYS A 7 -52.97 13.05 -39.04
CA CYS A 7 -53.77 14.11 -38.42
C CYS A 7 -53.41 14.36 -36.94
N THR A 8 -52.16 14.10 -36.56
CA THR A 8 -51.68 14.49 -35.24
C THR A 8 -51.16 15.93 -35.31
N THR A 9 -51.99 16.89 -34.91
CA THR A 9 -51.58 18.30 -34.84
C THR A 9 -50.38 18.47 -33.90
N LEU A 10 -49.48 19.41 -34.19
CA LEU A 10 -48.27 19.69 -33.38
C LEU A 10 -48.59 19.91 -31.89
N SER A 11 -49.74 20.52 -31.60
CA SER A 11 -50.24 20.73 -30.24
C SER A 11 -50.48 19.40 -29.49
N ASN A 12 -51.03 18.40 -30.18
CA ASN A 12 -51.33 17.07 -29.63
C ASN A 12 -50.03 16.28 -29.36
N ILE A 13 -49.00 16.50 -30.18
CA ILE A 13 -47.68 15.88 -30.00
C ILE A 13 -47.01 16.36 -28.71
N HIS A 14 -46.99 17.68 -28.47
CA HIS A 14 -46.44 18.25 -27.24
C HIS A 14 -47.20 17.76 -26.01
N GLU A 15 -48.53 17.69 -26.08
CA GLU A 15 -49.37 17.17 -25.00
C GLU A 15 -49.10 15.68 -24.71
N ARG A 16 -48.97 14.85 -25.75
CA ARG A 16 -48.66 13.43 -25.61
C ARG A 16 -47.30 13.18 -24.99
N VAL A 17 -46.25 13.87 -25.45
CA VAL A 17 -44.90 13.74 -24.90
C VAL A 17 -44.85 14.29 -23.46
N GLY A 18 -45.51 15.41 -23.20
CA GLY A 18 -45.58 16.04 -21.88
C GLY A 18 -46.27 15.20 -20.81
N ARG A 19 -47.21 14.31 -21.19
CA ARG A 19 -47.89 13.39 -20.28
C ARG A 19 -47.06 12.17 -19.88
N LEU A 20 -45.94 11.90 -20.55
CA LEU A 20 -45.15 10.70 -20.27
C LEU A 20 -44.41 10.84 -18.91
N PRO A 21 -44.56 9.86 -18.00
CA PRO A 21 -44.06 9.98 -16.63
C PRO A 21 -42.59 9.57 -16.46
N THR A 22 -42.00 8.88 -17.44
CA THR A 22 -40.63 8.33 -17.34
C THR A 22 -39.84 8.49 -18.63
N ILE A 23 -38.51 8.56 -18.51
CA ILE A 23 -37.60 8.66 -19.66
C ILE A 23 -37.75 7.43 -20.58
N ALA A 24 -37.92 6.24 -19.99
CA ALA A 24 -38.12 5.00 -20.74
C ALA A 24 -39.41 5.03 -21.59
N ALA A 25 -40.48 5.66 -21.10
CA ALA A 25 -41.71 5.83 -21.87
C ALA A 25 -41.53 6.80 -23.05
N VAL A 26 -40.76 7.88 -22.86
CA VAL A 26 -40.36 8.80 -23.94
C VAL A 26 -39.53 8.04 -24.99
N ASP A 27 -38.58 7.21 -24.56
CA ASP A 27 -37.72 6.44 -25.48
C ASP A 27 -38.46 5.34 -26.24
N ALA A 28 -39.52 4.76 -25.64
CA ALA A 28 -40.39 3.79 -26.31
C ALA A 28 -41.23 4.48 -27.41
N LEU A 29 -41.81 5.65 -27.11
CA LEU A 29 -42.55 6.44 -28.08
C LEU A 29 -41.65 6.88 -29.25
N MET A 30 -40.43 7.36 -28.97
CA MET A 30 -39.49 7.73 -30.02
C MET A 30 -39.16 6.54 -30.92
N ARG A 31 -38.94 5.34 -30.37
CA ARG A 31 -38.70 4.13 -31.17
C ARG A 31 -39.91 3.76 -32.04
N GLU A 32 -41.12 3.95 -31.55
CA GLU A 32 -42.34 3.72 -32.34
C GLU A 32 -42.48 4.72 -33.48
N VAL A 33 -42.19 6.01 -33.23
CA VAL A 33 -42.21 7.08 -34.25
C VAL A 33 -41.16 6.82 -35.32
N TRP A 34 -39.92 6.55 -34.93
CA TRP A 34 -38.84 6.21 -35.87
C TRP A 34 -39.12 4.91 -36.64
N GLY A 35 -39.82 3.95 -36.04
CA GLY A 35 -40.22 2.72 -36.72
C GLY A 35 -41.33 2.91 -37.77
N ARG A 36 -42.08 4.01 -37.71
CA ARG A 36 -43.14 4.35 -38.67
C ARG A 36 -42.73 5.44 -39.67
N TYR A 37 -41.56 6.05 -39.49
CA TYR A 37 -41.08 7.13 -40.34
C TYR A 37 -40.76 6.62 -41.75
N THR A 38 -41.35 7.25 -42.76
CA THR A 38 -41.19 6.84 -44.16
C THR A 38 -40.31 7.78 -44.97
N GLY A 39 -39.96 8.94 -44.41
CA GLY A 39 -39.19 9.98 -45.09
C GLY A 39 -40.00 10.71 -46.16
N ALA A 40 -41.33 10.72 -46.03
CA ALA A 40 -42.19 11.43 -46.97
C ALA A 40 -42.06 12.96 -46.78
N PRO A 41 -42.12 13.75 -47.86
CA PRO A 41 -42.00 15.21 -47.79
C PRO A 41 -43.12 15.79 -46.91
N GLY A 42 -42.72 16.51 -45.85
CA GLY A 42 -43.62 17.08 -44.84
C GLY A 42 -43.66 16.31 -43.50
N GLU A 43 -43.12 15.09 -43.43
CA GLU A 43 -42.97 14.35 -42.16
C GLU A 43 -41.80 14.89 -41.32
N ASP A 44 -40.80 15.50 -41.96
CA ASP A 44 -39.56 15.96 -41.31
C ASP A 44 -39.82 17.05 -40.27
N GLU A 45 -40.68 18.02 -40.57
CA GLU A 45 -41.06 19.08 -39.63
C GLU A 45 -41.75 18.52 -38.38
N VAL A 46 -42.58 17.49 -38.57
CA VAL A 46 -43.30 16.82 -37.48
C VAL A 46 -42.34 16.00 -36.62
N VAL A 47 -41.40 15.30 -37.24
CA VAL A 47 -40.38 14.51 -36.55
C VAL A 47 -39.41 15.41 -35.76
N GLU A 48 -39.01 16.55 -36.33
CA GLU A 48 -38.18 17.53 -35.63
C GLU A 48 -38.91 18.10 -34.40
N ALA A 49 -40.20 18.45 -34.54
CA ALA A 49 -41.02 18.90 -33.42
C ALA A 49 -41.17 17.84 -32.32
N ILE A 50 -41.40 16.58 -32.68
CA ILE A 50 -41.46 15.44 -31.73
C ILE A 50 -40.11 15.30 -31.00
N ASN A 51 -39.00 15.39 -31.73
CA ASN A 51 -37.67 15.23 -31.15
C ASN A 51 -37.34 16.38 -30.17
N ASN A 52 -37.71 17.62 -30.51
CA ASN A 52 -37.58 18.78 -29.64
C ASN A 52 -38.46 18.65 -28.37
N ALA A 53 -39.70 18.17 -28.51
CA ALA A 53 -40.55 17.89 -27.36
C ALA A 53 -39.98 16.78 -26.45
N ALA A 54 -39.41 15.72 -27.04
CA ALA A 54 -38.82 14.61 -26.32
C ALA A 54 -37.54 15.01 -25.57
N THR A 55 -36.69 15.85 -26.17
CA THR A 55 -35.48 16.36 -25.52
C THR A 55 -35.83 17.26 -24.33
N ALA A 56 -36.78 18.18 -24.49
CA ALA A 56 -37.29 19.00 -23.40
C ALA A 56 -37.84 18.15 -22.25
N ARG A 57 -38.68 17.16 -22.55
CA ARG A 57 -39.26 16.28 -21.52
C ARG A 57 -38.22 15.43 -20.80
N ARG A 58 -37.20 14.93 -21.50
CA ARG A 58 -36.06 14.22 -20.89
C ARG A 58 -35.28 15.12 -19.94
N HIS A 59 -35.13 16.41 -20.26
CA HIS A 59 -34.47 17.37 -19.39
C HIS A 59 -35.27 17.57 -18.09
N GLU A 60 -36.56 17.87 -18.20
CA GLU A 60 -37.47 18.01 -17.05
C GLU A 60 -37.46 16.76 -16.14
N LEU A 61 -37.56 15.57 -16.72
CA LEU A 61 -37.56 14.32 -15.95
C LEU A 61 -36.23 14.07 -15.24
N ARG A 62 -35.10 14.51 -15.81
CA ARG A 62 -33.78 14.46 -15.15
C ARG A 62 -33.68 15.46 -14.01
N GLU A 63 -34.19 16.68 -14.18
CA GLU A 63 -34.24 17.69 -13.12
C GLU A 63 -35.14 17.25 -11.97
N LEU A 64 -36.31 16.66 -12.26
CA LEU A 64 -37.19 16.06 -11.26
C LEU A 64 -36.52 14.88 -10.53
N ALA A 65 -35.76 14.05 -11.24
CA ALA A 65 -34.99 12.97 -10.64
C ALA A 65 -33.85 13.50 -9.75
N GLN A 66 -33.16 14.57 -10.16
CA GLN A 66 -32.08 15.19 -9.40
C GLN A 66 -32.60 15.92 -8.16
N THR A 67 -33.67 16.70 -8.28
CA THR A 67 -34.32 17.36 -7.13
C THR A 67 -34.94 16.34 -6.17
N GLY A 68 -35.51 15.25 -6.69
CA GLY A 68 -35.95 14.10 -5.90
C GLY A 68 -34.80 13.37 -5.21
N ALA A 69 -33.64 13.21 -5.85
CA ALA A 69 -32.45 12.62 -5.25
C ALA A 69 -31.85 13.51 -4.15
N VAL A 70 -31.82 14.83 -4.36
CA VAL A 70 -31.39 15.81 -3.34
C VAL A 70 -32.36 15.83 -2.16
N LYS A 71 -33.68 15.81 -2.42
CA LYS A 71 -34.70 15.69 -1.36
C LYS A 71 -34.66 14.34 -0.64
N ARG A 72 -34.36 13.23 -1.33
CA ARG A 72 -34.15 11.91 -0.68
C ARG A 72 -32.85 11.85 0.12
N ALA A 73 -31.78 12.51 -0.32
CA ALA A 73 -30.56 12.66 0.45
C ALA A 73 -30.80 13.48 1.72
N ALA A 74 -31.57 14.56 1.63
CA ALA A 74 -31.99 15.37 2.79
C ALA A 74 -32.99 14.63 3.70
N ALA A 75 -33.97 13.91 3.15
CA ALA A 75 -34.94 13.14 3.92
C ALA A 75 -34.32 11.89 4.58
N ASN A 76 -33.32 11.26 3.96
CA ASN A 76 -32.54 10.18 4.58
C ASN A 76 -31.62 10.68 5.70
N ALA A 77 -31.32 11.98 5.77
CA ALA A 77 -30.65 12.56 6.94
C ALA A 77 -31.61 12.75 8.14
N VAL A 78 -32.92 12.85 7.89
CA VAL A 78 -33.96 13.13 8.91
C VAL A 78 -34.73 11.87 9.33
N ARG A 79 -34.78 10.82 8.49
CA ARG A 79 -35.42 9.55 8.86
C ARG A 79 -34.53 8.76 9.81
N HIS A 80 -34.85 8.89 11.10
CA HIS A 80 -34.57 7.96 12.20
C HIS A 80 -33.80 6.69 11.80
N SER A 81 -32.49 6.79 11.78
CA SER A 81 -31.63 5.63 11.98
C SER A 81 -31.95 5.08 13.37
N ARG A 82 -32.56 3.88 13.44
CA ARG A 82 -32.69 3.09 14.69
C ARG A 82 -31.32 2.69 15.26
N PHE A 83 -30.26 2.93 14.51
CA PHE A 83 -28.89 2.85 14.98
C PHE A 83 -28.41 4.25 15.35
N PRO A 84 -27.80 4.45 16.53
CA PRO A 84 -27.15 5.71 16.82
C PRO A 84 -26.20 6.04 15.65
N PRO A 85 -26.09 7.33 15.25
CA PRO A 85 -25.07 7.71 14.28
C PRO A 85 -23.76 7.10 14.76
N PRO A 86 -23.02 6.37 13.90
CA PRO A 86 -21.74 5.81 14.31
C PRO A 86 -20.98 6.95 14.95
N LEU A 87 -20.53 6.73 16.19
CA LEU A 87 -19.65 7.65 16.91
C LEU A 87 -18.63 8.22 15.91
N PRO A 88 -18.22 9.49 16.04
CA PRO A 88 -17.16 10.04 15.22
C PRO A 88 -15.86 9.28 15.50
N SER A 89 -15.75 8.05 14.96
CA SER A 89 -14.48 7.42 14.68
C SER A 89 -13.73 8.46 13.88
N VAL A 90 -12.49 8.73 14.24
CA VAL A 90 -11.57 9.60 13.49
C VAL A 90 -11.59 9.12 12.03
N ARG A 91 -12.53 9.65 11.24
CA ARG A 91 -12.75 9.25 9.86
C ARG A 91 -11.69 10.04 9.15
N LEU A 92 -10.60 9.35 8.81
CA LEU A 92 -9.57 9.89 7.94
C LEU A 92 -10.24 10.72 6.85
N THR A 93 -9.77 11.94 6.69
CA THR A 93 -10.33 12.86 5.71
C THR A 93 -10.24 12.22 4.32
N PRO A 94 -11.13 12.57 3.36
CA PRO A 94 -11.04 12.05 2.01
C PRO A 94 -9.63 12.14 1.37
N PRO A 95 -8.82 13.21 1.56
CA PRO A 95 -7.44 13.22 1.08
C PRO A 95 -6.55 12.19 1.78
N GLU A 96 -6.61 12.06 3.11
CA GLU A 96 -5.83 11.06 3.85
C GLU A 96 -6.12 9.62 3.40
N LYS A 97 -7.37 9.33 3.02
CA LYS A 97 -7.76 8.03 2.46
C LYS A 97 -7.12 7.77 1.10
N ARG A 98 -7.00 8.80 0.25
CA ARG A 98 -6.33 8.69 -1.06
C ARG A 98 -4.85 8.42 -0.86
N GLU A 99 -4.19 9.18 0.01
CA GLU A 99 -2.78 8.98 0.34
C GLU A 99 -2.50 7.59 0.94
N ALA A 100 -3.39 7.07 1.77
CA ALA A 100 -3.29 5.70 2.27
C ALA A 100 -3.42 4.66 1.15
N ALA A 101 -4.36 4.86 0.22
CA ALA A 101 -4.54 3.99 -0.93
C ALA A 101 -3.33 4.01 -1.88
N ASP A 102 -2.72 5.18 -2.10
CA ASP A 102 -1.55 5.34 -2.96
C ASP A 102 -0.30 4.72 -2.30
N ARG A 103 -0.12 4.91 -0.99
CA ARG A 103 0.92 4.18 -0.22
C ARG A 103 0.77 2.67 -0.36
N ARG A 104 -0.46 2.15 -0.23
CA ARG A 104 -0.75 0.73 -0.37
C ARG A 104 -0.41 0.22 -1.76
N ARG A 105 -0.83 0.93 -2.82
CA ARG A 105 -0.52 0.59 -4.21
C ARG A 105 0.98 0.59 -4.45
N GLY A 106 1.67 1.67 -4.10
CA GLY A 106 3.12 1.78 -4.29
C GLY A 106 3.92 0.69 -3.58
N LEU A 107 3.50 0.27 -2.38
CA LEU A 107 4.15 -0.84 -1.68
C LEU A 107 3.84 -2.22 -2.29
N ALA A 108 2.61 -2.44 -2.75
CA ALA A 108 2.24 -3.66 -3.43
C ALA A 108 2.98 -3.79 -4.77
N ASP A 109 3.02 -2.72 -5.56
CA ASP A 109 3.73 -2.67 -6.85
C ASP A 109 5.24 -2.84 -6.66
N PHE A 110 5.80 -2.19 -5.63
CA PHE A 110 7.20 -2.38 -5.25
C PHE A 110 7.51 -3.87 -5.00
N LEU A 111 6.64 -4.60 -4.30
CA LEU A 111 6.86 -6.02 -4.06
C LEU A 111 6.76 -6.84 -5.35
N VAL A 112 5.81 -6.52 -6.22
CA VAL A 112 5.64 -7.17 -7.53
C VAL A 112 6.88 -6.99 -8.41
N HIS A 113 7.50 -5.81 -8.40
CA HIS A 113 8.69 -5.56 -9.21
C HIS A 113 9.98 -6.20 -8.69
N GLN A 114 10.07 -6.48 -7.38
CA GLN A 114 11.31 -6.93 -6.76
C GLN A 114 11.37 -8.44 -6.54
N VAL A 115 10.25 -9.14 -6.69
CA VAL A 115 10.14 -10.57 -6.38
C VAL A 115 9.82 -11.35 -7.66
N PRO A 116 10.33 -12.59 -7.85
CA PRO A 116 10.05 -13.37 -9.06
C PRO A 116 8.54 -13.63 -9.27
N ALA A 117 8.09 -13.60 -10.52
CA ALA A 117 6.68 -13.79 -10.90
C ALA A 117 6.06 -15.08 -10.32
N ALA A 118 6.80 -16.19 -10.37
CA ALA A 118 6.36 -17.48 -9.81
C ALA A 118 6.07 -17.43 -8.29
N PHE A 119 6.68 -16.52 -7.55
CA PHE A 119 6.38 -16.32 -6.14
C PHE A 119 5.16 -15.40 -5.93
N ILE A 120 4.94 -14.44 -6.83
CA ILE A 120 3.81 -13.52 -6.78
C ILE A 120 2.48 -14.24 -7.03
N GLU A 121 2.49 -15.29 -7.85
CA GLU A 121 1.33 -16.16 -8.08
C GLU A 121 0.89 -16.91 -6.81
N ARG A 122 1.85 -17.24 -5.94
CA ARG A 122 1.57 -17.91 -4.65
C ARG A 122 1.12 -16.94 -3.57
N LEU A 123 1.29 -15.64 -3.78
CA LEU A 123 0.88 -14.62 -2.82
C LEU A 123 -0.63 -14.33 -2.96
N PRO A 124 -1.28 -13.90 -1.87
CA PRO A 124 -2.66 -13.45 -1.93
C PRO A 124 -2.83 -12.38 -3.02
N GLN A 125 -3.88 -12.50 -3.82
CA GLN A 125 -4.23 -11.50 -4.85
C GLN A 125 -4.62 -10.15 -4.22
N CYS A 126 -4.91 -10.13 -2.92
CA CYS A 126 -5.23 -8.92 -2.18
C CYS A 126 -4.01 -7.97 -2.08
N GLY A 127 -4.12 -6.78 -2.67
CA GLY A 127 -3.08 -5.75 -2.60
C GLY A 127 -2.73 -5.31 -1.17
N ALA A 128 -3.66 -5.43 -0.21
CA ALA A 128 -3.39 -5.13 1.20
C ALA A 128 -2.38 -6.10 1.81
N ALA A 129 -2.50 -7.41 1.55
CA ALA A 129 -1.55 -8.40 2.07
C ALA A 129 -0.16 -8.22 1.47
N ARG A 130 -0.08 -7.91 0.18
CA ARG A 130 1.20 -7.59 -0.51
C ARG A 130 1.85 -6.33 0.07
N ALA A 131 1.07 -5.28 0.32
CA ALA A 131 1.58 -4.05 0.94
C ALA A 131 2.07 -4.27 2.38
N VAL A 132 1.34 -5.07 3.18
CA VAL A 132 1.76 -5.44 4.55
C VAL A 132 3.05 -6.25 4.51
N LEU A 133 3.17 -7.23 3.62
CA LEU A 133 4.39 -8.02 3.45
C LEU A 133 5.60 -7.15 3.06
N ALA A 134 5.41 -6.21 2.13
CA ALA A 134 6.43 -5.26 1.73
C ALA A 134 6.87 -4.36 2.90
N ALA A 135 5.92 -3.87 3.71
CA ALA A 135 6.20 -3.07 4.90
C ALA A 135 7.00 -3.87 5.93
N ILE A 136 6.61 -5.12 6.22
CA ILE A 136 7.35 -6.02 7.12
C ILE A 136 8.77 -6.23 6.62
N CYS A 137 8.98 -6.46 5.32
CA CYS A 137 10.32 -6.60 4.75
C CYS A 137 11.19 -5.33 4.94
N GLN A 138 10.59 -4.14 4.86
CA GLN A 138 11.29 -2.89 5.13
C GLN A 138 11.65 -2.73 6.63
N PHE A 139 10.79 -3.18 7.54
CA PHE A 139 11.10 -3.20 8.98
C PHE A 139 12.18 -4.24 9.31
N CYS A 140 12.09 -5.46 8.77
CA CYS A 140 13.14 -6.48 8.89
C CYS A 140 14.51 -6.01 8.37
N ALA A 141 14.51 -5.15 7.35
CA ALA A 141 15.75 -4.57 6.83
C ALA A 141 16.42 -3.63 7.84
N ARG A 142 15.65 -2.99 8.73
CA ARG A 142 16.14 -2.14 9.83
C ARG A 142 16.66 -2.99 10.98
N ASP A 143 15.88 -3.98 11.43
CA ASP A 143 16.12 -4.65 12.71
C ASP A 143 16.60 -6.10 12.54
N ARG A 144 17.79 -6.29 11.94
CA ARG A 144 18.51 -7.59 11.86
C ARG A 144 17.63 -8.79 11.43
N ASN A 145 16.78 -8.60 10.40
CA ASN A 145 15.83 -9.60 9.87
C ASN A 145 14.66 -9.97 10.79
N ARG A 146 14.36 -9.14 11.79
CA ARG A 146 13.19 -9.25 12.66
C ARG A 146 12.34 -8.01 12.53
N CYS A 147 11.04 -8.16 12.68
CA CYS A 147 10.11 -7.03 12.73
C CYS A 147 9.46 -7.01 14.10
N ASP A 148 9.93 -6.09 14.94
CA ASP A 148 9.43 -5.81 16.30
C ASP A 148 8.48 -4.59 16.28
N ALA A 149 7.88 -4.30 15.11
CA ALA A 149 7.02 -3.15 14.92
C ALA A 149 5.60 -3.45 15.43
N ALA A 150 4.98 -2.51 16.14
CA ALA A 150 3.59 -2.63 16.56
C ALA A 150 2.64 -2.70 15.34
N ILE A 151 1.54 -3.43 15.46
CA ILE A 151 0.57 -3.62 14.35
C ILE A 151 0.10 -2.27 13.80
N ASN A 152 -0.08 -1.24 14.64
CA ASN A 152 -0.46 0.11 14.20
C ASN A 152 0.61 0.75 13.31
N THR A 153 1.88 0.60 13.64
CA THR A 153 2.99 1.14 12.81
C THR A 153 3.10 0.42 11.46
N ILE A 154 2.80 -0.88 11.43
CA ILE A 154 2.70 -1.65 10.18
C ILE A 154 1.52 -1.15 9.36
N ALA A 155 0.36 -0.94 10.00
CA ALA A 155 -0.86 -0.46 9.38
C ALA A 155 -0.67 0.93 8.73
N GLU A 156 -0.08 1.87 9.47
CA GLU A 156 0.26 3.22 8.98
C GLU A 156 1.24 3.17 7.81
N LYS A 157 2.28 2.34 7.91
CA LYS A 157 3.27 2.21 6.85
C LYS A 157 2.66 1.62 5.58
N ALA A 158 1.83 0.60 5.72
CA ALA A 158 1.19 -0.10 4.61
C ALA A 158 -0.05 0.64 4.05
N GLY A 159 -0.58 1.64 4.76
CA GLY A 159 -1.78 2.37 4.36
C GLY A 159 -3.06 1.54 4.50
N VAL A 160 -3.13 0.67 5.51
CA VAL A 160 -4.27 -0.24 5.76
C VAL A 160 -4.77 -0.12 7.20
N CYS A 161 -5.96 -0.64 7.48
CA CYS A 161 -6.49 -0.70 8.84
C CYS A 161 -5.89 -1.88 9.63
N ARG A 162 -5.94 -1.78 10.97
CA ARG A 162 -5.40 -2.80 11.88
C ARG A 162 -5.98 -4.20 11.66
N SER A 163 -7.29 -4.29 11.37
CA SER A 163 -7.95 -5.57 11.06
C SER A 163 -7.41 -6.20 9.78
N SER A 164 -7.19 -5.40 8.73
CA SER A 164 -6.56 -5.86 7.49
C SER A 164 -5.14 -6.37 7.73
N VAL A 165 -4.37 -5.74 8.62
CA VAL A 165 -3.04 -6.24 8.99
C VAL A 165 -3.14 -7.60 9.67
N ASN A 166 -4.01 -7.75 10.66
CA ASN A 166 -4.19 -9.03 11.35
C ASN A 166 -4.63 -10.15 10.40
N GLN A 167 -5.54 -9.86 9.48
CA GLN A 167 -5.98 -10.83 8.49
C GLN A 167 -4.86 -11.18 7.50
N ALA A 168 -4.09 -10.18 7.04
CA ALA A 168 -2.93 -10.42 6.21
C ALA A 168 -1.87 -11.26 6.92
N LEU A 169 -1.58 -10.99 8.20
CA LEU A 169 -0.61 -11.75 8.99
C LEU A 169 -1.01 -13.23 9.09
N ARG A 170 -2.29 -13.52 9.38
CA ARG A 170 -2.81 -14.90 9.40
C ARG A 170 -2.62 -15.59 8.05
N LEU A 171 -3.01 -14.95 6.95
CA LEU A 171 -2.85 -15.51 5.60
C LEU A 171 -1.37 -15.78 5.26
N LEU A 172 -0.47 -14.87 5.64
CA LEU A 172 0.96 -15.01 5.36
C LEU A 172 1.62 -16.11 6.21
N GLU A 173 1.13 -16.30 7.44
CA GLU A 173 1.55 -17.38 8.33
C GLU A 173 1.06 -18.75 7.82
N GLU A 174 -0.22 -18.84 7.40
CA GLU A 174 -0.79 -20.04 6.77
C GLU A 174 -0.02 -20.46 5.51
N LEU A 175 0.45 -19.49 4.72
CA LEU A 175 1.30 -19.73 3.55
C LEU A 175 2.77 -20.05 3.89
N GLY A 176 3.15 -20.06 5.17
CA GLY A 176 4.51 -20.35 5.63
C GLY A 176 5.54 -19.29 5.21
N LEU A 177 5.11 -18.09 4.86
CA LEU A 177 6.00 -17.02 4.39
C LEU A 177 6.65 -16.27 5.56
N ILE A 178 5.92 -16.18 6.67
CA ILE A 178 6.34 -15.54 7.91
C ILE A 178 6.13 -16.49 9.10
N SER A 179 6.97 -16.35 10.12
CA SER A 179 6.75 -16.92 11.46
C SER A 179 6.42 -15.79 12.41
N ILE A 180 5.39 -15.97 13.23
CA ILE A 180 4.99 -15.02 14.25
C ILE A 180 5.34 -15.60 15.61
N ASP A 181 6.45 -15.14 16.19
CA ASP A 181 6.82 -15.50 17.55
C ASP A 181 6.04 -14.58 18.50
N SER A 182 4.91 -15.07 19.04
CA SER A 182 4.18 -14.36 20.09
C SER A 182 5.00 -14.36 21.38
N GLY A 183 5.64 -13.23 21.69
CA GLY A 183 6.39 -13.07 22.93
C GLY A 183 5.48 -13.26 24.14
N ARG A 184 5.76 -14.27 24.98
CA ARG A 184 5.06 -14.51 26.26
C ARG A 184 5.18 -13.34 27.26
N LEU A 185 6.08 -12.39 27.03
CA LEU A 185 6.27 -11.22 27.87
C LEU A 185 5.39 -10.04 27.36
N ARG A 186 4.18 -9.98 27.91
CA ARG A 186 3.35 -8.77 28.02
C ARG A 186 2.94 -8.08 26.70
N GLY A 187 2.08 -8.75 25.92
CA GLY A 187 0.95 -8.12 25.23
C GLY A 187 1.20 -6.99 24.21
N THR A 188 2.43 -6.72 23.78
CA THR A 188 2.70 -5.50 22.98
C THR A 188 3.41 -5.71 21.66
N VAL A 189 4.17 -6.80 21.44
CA VAL A 189 4.90 -6.95 20.16
C VAL A 189 5.03 -8.42 19.76
N SER A 190 4.38 -8.79 18.66
CA SER A 190 4.63 -10.07 17.98
C SER A 190 5.90 -9.91 17.14
N VAL A 191 6.93 -10.73 17.38
CA VAL A 191 8.16 -10.69 16.59
C VAL A 191 7.90 -11.44 15.29
N ILE A 192 7.91 -10.73 14.16
CA ILE A 192 7.66 -11.34 12.86
C ILE A 192 9.01 -11.65 12.19
N ARG A 193 9.19 -12.90 11.76
CA ARG A 193 10.36 -13.35 10.99
C ARG A 193 9.95 -13.75 9.60
N VAL A 194 10.81 -13.42 8.63
CA VAL A 194 10.63 -13.82 7.24
C VAL A 194 11.32 -15.15 7.02
N LEU A 195 10.58 -16.16 6.55
CA LEU A 195 11.11 -17.51 6.31
C LEU A 195 11.46 -17.73 4.84
N ALA A 196 10.68 -17.16 3.92
CA ALA A 196 10.86 -17.45 2.50
C ALA A 196 12.16 -16.84 1.93
N THR A 197 12.96 -17.66 1.25
CA THR A 197 14.20 -17.27 0.56
C THR A 197 14.05 -16.06 -0.39
N PRO A 198 13.02 -15.95 -1.25
CA PRO A 198 12.88 -14.76 -2.11
C PRO A 198 12.63 -13.47 -1.32
N LEU A 199 11.93 -13.55 -0.19
CA LEU A 199 11.72 -12.41 0.69
C LEU A 199 13.01 -12.03 1.45
N ALA A 200 13.86 -12.99 1.80
CA ALA A 200 15.17 -12.69 2.37
C ALA A 200 16.05 -11.85 1.41
N LYS A 201 16.01 -12.15 0.10
CA LYS A 201 16.67 -11.33 -0.93
C LYS A 201 16.09 -9.92 -0.98
N LEU A 202 14.76 -9.78 -0.89
CA LEU A 202 14.09 -8.48 -0.81
C LEU A 202 14.52 -7.67 0.43
N VAL A 203 14.63 -8.32 1.60
CA VAL A 203 15.11 -7.70 2.83
C VAL A 203 16.56 -7.22 2.68
N ALA A 204 17.43 -8.01 2.07
CA ALA A 204 18.82 -7.62 1.79
C ALA A 204 18.89 -6.43 0.81
N TYR A 205 18.04 -6.40 -0.22
CA TYR A 205 17.91 -5.27 -1.12
C TYR A 205 17.46 -4.00 -0.39
N CYS A 206 16.41 -4.10 0.42
CA CYS A 206 15.92 -2.99 1.26
C CYS A 206 17.00 -2.47 2.20
N ARG A 207 17.80 -3.36 2.83
CA ARG A 207 18.93 -2.98 3.69
C ARG A 207 20.00 -2.21 2.92
N SER A 208 20.35 -2.69 1.73
CA SER A 208 21.33 -2.04 0.86
C SER A 208 20.87 -0.64 0.42
N ARG A 209 19.58 -0.50 0.10
CA ARG A 209 18.96 0.78 -0.24
C ARG A 209 18.96 1.75 0.94
N LEU A 210 18.62 1.29 2.14
CA LEU A 210 18.68 2.09 3.37
C LEU A 210 20.11 2.54 3.68
N GLY A 211 21.10 1.66 3.48
CA GLY A 211 22.53 2.00 3.65
C GLY A 211 23.02 3.06 2.68
N ARG A 212 22.61 3.00 1.40
CA ARG A 212 22.91 4.06 0.41
C ARG A 212 22.28 5.39 0.80
N TRP A 213 21.03 5.37 1.25
CA TRP A 213 20.33 6.59 1.66
C TRP A 213 20.97 7.25 2.90
N LYS A 214 21.41 6.45 3.88
CA LYS A 214 22.13 6.96 5.05
C LYS A 214 23.46 7.62 4.67
N ARG A 215 24.23 7.02 3.75
CA ARG A 215 25.49 7.59 3.24
C ARG A 215 25.27 8.91 2.51
N HIS A 216 24.33 8.92 1.56
CA HIS A 216 23.99 10.14 0.81
C HIS A 216 23.46 11.26 1.73
N ARG A 217 22.75 10.92 2.81
CA ARG A 217 22.34 11.92 3.81
C ARG A 217 23.53 12.43 4.62
N ALA A 218 24.44 11.56 5.05
CA ALA A 218 25.66 11.96 5.76
C ALA A 218 26.57 12.87 4.90
N GLU A 219 26.66 12.58 3.60
CA GLU A 219 27.43 13.39 2.64
C GLU A 219 26.80 14.76 2.36
N LYS A 220 25.47 14.89 2.35
CA LYS A 220 24.76 16.15 2.07
C LYS A 220 24.50 17.02 3.30
N SER A 221 24.69 16.51 4.50
CA SER A 221 24.55 17.30 5.74
C SER A 221 25.68 17.01 6.74
N PRO A 222 26.95 17.29 6.40
CA PRO A 222 28.05 17.12 7.36
C PRO A 222 27.97 18.12 8.53
N GLU A 223 27.27 19.25 8.38
CA GLU A 223 27.32 20.39 9.31
C GLU A 223 26.43 20.29 10.55
N GLN A 224 25.61 19.25 10.74
CA GLN A 224 24.74 19.12 11.92
C GLN A 224 25.13 18.00 12.91
N LEU A 225 26.23 17.29 12.67
CA LEU A 225 26.72 16.23 13.56
C LEU A 225 27.84 16.67 14.52
N SER A 226 28.32 17.92 14.44
CA SER A 226 29.29 18.48 15.39
C SER A 226 28.67 19.20 16.59
N PHE A 227 27.35 19.47 16.61
CA PHE A 227 26.73 20.27 17.68
C PHE A 227 26.15 19.44 18.86
N PHE A 228 25.92 18.14 18.68
CA PHE A 228 25.52 17.22 19.76
C PHE A 228 26.62 16.23 20.18
N GLY A 229 27.87 16.55 19.85
CA GLY A 229 29.05 15.91 20.44
C GLY A 229 29.28 16.40 21.86
N GLY A 230 28.29 16.20 22.74
CA GLY A 230 28.47 16.31 24.18
C GLY A 230 29.62 15.39 24.57
N GLY A 231 30.76 16.01 24.89
CA GLY A 231 31.98 15.31 25.25
C GLY A 231 31.71 14.37 26.42
N VAL A 232 31.88 13.07 26.19
CA VAL A 232 32.34 12.18 27.25
C VAL A 232 33.80 12.55 27.45
N GLN A 233 34.02 13.54 28.31
CA GLN A 233 35.31 13.96 28.79
C GLN A 233 35.89 12.75 29.52
N LYS A 234 36.82 12.05 28.86
CA LYS A 234 37.69 11.10 29.54
C LYS A 234 38.46 11.91 30.58
N CYS A 235 38.05 11.83 31.84
CA CYS A 235 38.89 12.22 32.97
C CYS A 235 40.07 11.24 33.02
N SER A 236 41.05 11.46 32.14
CA SER A 236 42.42 11.05 32.35
C SER A 236 42.91 11.93 33.50
N GLN A 237 42.83 11.44 34.73
CA GLN A 237 43.59 11.99 35.85
C GLN A 237 45.06 11.86 35.49
N LYS A 238 45.62 12.98 35.03
CA LYS A 238 47.04 13.19 34.86
C LYS A 238 47.47 13.94 36.11
N GLU A 239 48.37 13.31 36.84
CA GLU A 239 48.93 13.73 38.10
C GLU A 239 49.69 15.06 37.93
N ASP A 240 49.35 16.05 38.76
CA ASP A 240 50.23 17.19 39.04
C ASP A 240 50.92 16.91 40.39
N SER A 241 52.23 16.70 40.30
CA SER A 241 53.23 16.77 41.38
C SER A 241 53.21 18.15 42.03
N ASN A 242 53.11 18.31 43.36
CA ASN A 242 54.20 18.52 44.34
C ASN A 242 53.53 19.28 45.53
N ILE A 243 53.76 19.09 46.84
CA ILE A 243 55.01 18.99 47.63
C ILE A 243 54.63 18.74 49.12
N ILE A 244 55.42 17.88 49.82
CA ILE A 244 55.75 17.84 51.28
C ILE A 244 54.58 17.49 52.27
N ASP A 245 54.65 16.58 53.25
CA ASP A 245 55.72 15.95 54.03
C ASP A 245 55.28 14.60 54.66
N SER A 246 56.28 13.80 55.06
CA SER A 246 56.31 12.92 56.25
C SER A 246 55.51 11.61 56.29
N SER A 247 56.26 10.48 56.24
CA SER A 247 56.35 9.47 57.32
C SER A 247 56.20 8.00 56.86
N LYS A 248 57.36 7.32 56.88
CA LYS A 248 57.61 5.93 57.36
C LYS A 248 57.28 4.69 56.48
N ARG A 249 58.37 3.89 56.35
CA ARG A 249 58.51 2.42 56.18
C ARG A 249 58.26 1.84 54.76
N ALA A 250 59.30 1.50 54.01
CA ALA A 250 60.15 0.30 54.10
C ALA A 250 59.50 -0.99 53.57
N THR A 251 59.90 -1.45 52.37
CA THR A 251 60.68 -2.70 52.13
C THR A 251 60.63 -3.14 50.65
N ASN A 252 61.83 -3.26 50.06
CA ASN A 252 62.37 -4.30 49.17
C ASN A 252 61.59 -4.87 47.97
N GLY A 253 62.26 -4.92 46.80
CA GLY A 253 62.10 -6.02 45.82
C GLY A 253 62.24 -5.63 44.35
N GLU A 254 63.33 -6.05 43.71
CA GLU A 254 63.82 -5.77 42.35
C GLU A 254 62.93 -6.23 41.16
N PRO A 255 63.22 -5.75 39.92
CA PRO A 255 62.45 -6.00 38.71
C PRO A 255 63.08 -6.99 37.70
N SER A 256 62.27 -7.31 36.67
CA SER A 256 62.63 -7.77 35.31
C SER A 256 63.12 -9.21 35.10
N HIS A 257 62.41 -9.94 34.23
CA HIS A 257 63.00 -10.51 33.01
C HIS A 257 61.94 -10.81 31.94
N LYS A 258 62.23 -10.33 30.73
CA LYS A 258 61.51 -10.57 29.46
C LYS A 258 61.56 -12.05 29.08
N LEU A 259 60.59 -12.56 28.30
CA LEU A 259 60.87 -13.41 27.13
C LEU A 259 59.63 -13.61 26.22
N SER A 260 59.87 -13.37 24.95
CA SER A 260 58.97 -13.40 23.80
C SER A 260 58.56 -14.81 23.35
N ARG A 261 57.33 -14.97 22.83
CA ARG A 261 56.95 -15.95 21.78
C ARG A 261 55.79 -15.34 20.96
N LYS A 262 56.04 -14.82 19.75
CA LYS A 262 56.12 -15.51 18.44
C LYS A 262 54.75 -15.98 17.93
N MET A 263 54.02 -15.06 17.27
CA MET A 263 53.00 -15.38 16.26
C MET A 263 53.65 -15.21 14.89
N GLU A 264 53.61 -16.23 14.03
CA GLU A 264 53.35 -16.03 12.61
C GLU A 264 53.13 -17.34 11.84
N SER A 265 52.13 -17.25 10.95
CA SER A 265 52.10 -17.83 9.59
C SER A 265 52.01 -19.35 9.44
N MET A 266 50.84 -19.82 8.99
CA MET A 266 50.81 -20.78 7.88
C MET A 266 49.74 -20.37 6.85
N ARG A 267 50.21 -20.03 5.65
CA ARG A 267 49.45 -20.01 4.40
C ARG A 267 49.43 -21.42 3.81
N GLY A 268 48.36 -21.69 3.07
CA GLY A 268 48.40 -22.47 1.84
C GLY A 268 47.77 -23.85 1.96
N THR A 269 46.72 -24.09 1.15
CA THR A 269 46.76 -25.05 0.02
C THR A 269 45.42 -25.04 -0.73
N LYS A 270 45.47 -24.82 -2.05
CA LYS A 270 44.47 -25.31 -3.02
C LYS A 270 44.78 -26.80 -3.32
N PRO A 271 43.78 -27.60 -3.74
CA PRO A 271 43.66 -28.02 -5.16
C PRO A 271 42.20 -27.95 -5.65
N ALA A 272 41.86 -27.57 -6.89
CA ALA A 272 42.03 -28.17 -8.22
C ALA A 272 41.04 -29.33 -8.56
N THR A 273 40.24 -29.11 -9.63
CA THR A 273 39.65 -30.08 -10.60
C THR A 273 38.63 -31.13 -10.09
N GLY A 274 37.50 -31.45 -10.74
CA GLY A 274 36.90 -31.07 -12.02
C GLY A 274 35.63 -31.91 -12.33
N TRP A 275 34.99 -31.63 -13.48
CA TRP A 275 34.00 -32.43 -14.23
C TRP A 275 32.57 -32.46 -13.59
N ALA A 276 31.43 -32.42 -14.30
CA ALA A 276 31.11 -32.79 -15.66
C ALA A 276 29.92 -31.98 -16.23
N ILE A 277 29.90 -31.96 -17.56
CA ILE A 277 28.90 -31.37 -18.46
C ILE A 277 27.69 -32.31 -18.54
N GLY A 278 26.48 -31.78 -18.43
CA GLY A 278 25.24 -32.51 -18.69
C GLY A 278 24.23 -31.63 -19.43
N ARG A 279 24.23 -31.72 -20.76
CA ARG A 279 23.18 -31.18 -21.63
C ARG A 279 21.93 -32.05 -21.49
N PHE A 280 20.77 -31.44 -21.31
CA PHE A 280 19.47 -32.08 -21.55
C PHE A 280 18.72 -31.28 -22.61
N SER A 281 18.50 -31.92 -23.76
CA SER A 281 17.60 -31.45 -24.81
C SER A 281 16.16 -31.89 -24.49
N PRO A 282 15.13 -31.12 -24.89
CA PRO A 282 13.73 -31.54 -24.75
C PRO A 282 13.30 -32.46 -25.90
N SER A 283 12.57 -33.53 -25.58
CA SER A 283 11.88 -34.36 -26.57
C SER A 283 10.57 -33.70 -27.00
N VAL A 284 10.45 -33.50 -28.31
CA VAL A 284 9.21 -33.16 -29.01
C VAL A 284 8.36 -34.42 -29.11
N GLY A 285 7.07 -34.33 -28.77
CA GLY A 285 6.09 -35.38 -29.00
C GLY A 285 4.75 -34.75 -29.33
N SER A 286 4.43 -34.70 -30.63
CA SER A 286 3.09 -34.47 -31.17
C SER A 286 2.67 -35.73 -31.92
N ALA A 287 1.54 -36.31 -31.53
CA ALA A 287 0.51 -36.93 -32.37
C ALA A 287 -0.63 -37.38 -31.44
#